data_AF-A0A6M3MI04-F1
#
_entry.id   AF-A0A6M3MI04-F1
#
_cell.length_a   1.000
_cell.length_b   1.000
_cell.length_c   1.000
_cell.angle_alpha   90.00
_cell.angle_beta   90.00
_cell.angle_gamma   90.00
#
_symmetry.space_group_name_H-M   'P 1'
#
loop_
_entity.id
_entity.type
_entity.pdbx_description
1 polymer ?
#
loop_
_entity_poly.entity_id
_entity_poly.type
_entity_poly.pdbx_seq_one_letter_code
_entity_poly.pdbx_strand_id
1 'polypeptide(L)'
;MYLTGNPIGSTDARDLVDNAETLDRFVLSSDAEYIDRLNVAHKTLAGMRLEVRTALDRVSYQVLGDYAAGLVVQNFGQVFRKDGEFYRADAELVLPYELTGDWVTEAASFVSVGDAVLRQELANGTSFLVDGEVVSGLILPIKSIAALRARAGRYDGDVVYLRGRTESSTLGAGQFKWDVASTLADDDGVVIGSATSGRWFRIGTNFECHGEWFGVGNDGADYTTQLQNAINYAAVAVSGGQGMRVVLLRGKVGLSNKITLPNRVAVHGANGRGTVIEALDTFEPTATEMFHAHNGTSSMFGSRLVDLHIDMRGKGAAAGRCIFSQAWQETCGLERVTLIGFPKFGLECSDGYGGAAYLPLKDIEIFGGNSGTAPAAGIRVNQISQVGGFVLSIDGATITGSPTTQCPAGISMINDTLVAKGLHFEYVDDGVVGAGVGSISIDTITGSQNNTGSLVTLGASFTGGLNIRNSLTNGATNHAKSNISGAVIPSTAGMQPQIVYPDKGQSSALGWVIFDASATADGAQCAIVAKSANISGVLKTAAGKFTVQWAYSMPSGKSRSVGGGMTNLDNTDPIKVTHTGSTQASELVQVRRKSSDTTWGDYDPQRLSLQFFGDRL
;
A
#
# COMPACT_ATOMS: atom_id res chain seq x y z
N MET A 1 43.79 -85.38 -32.26
CA MET A 1 44.61 -84.50 -31.42
C MET A 1 45.71 -85.24 -30.66
N TYR A 2 46.94 -84.76 -30.75
CA TYR A 2 48.14 -85.33 -30.12
C TYR A 2 48.42 -84.78 -28.71
N LEU A 3 47.94 -83.56 -28.39
CA LEU A 3 47.97 -82.96 -27.05
C LEU A 3 49.36 -83.00 -26.39
N THR A 4 50.37 -82.50 -27.11
CA THR A 4 51.77 -82.59 -26.66
C THR A 4 52.08 -81.78 -25.39
N GLY A 5 51.24 -80.80 -25.05
CA GLY A 5 51.44 -79.88 -23.93
C GLY A 5 52.52 -78.81 -24.14
N ASN A 6 53.07 -78.70 -25.36
CA ASN A 6 54.09 -77.71 -25.66
C ASN A 6 53.54 -76.26 -25.62
N PRO A 7 54.35 -75.26 -25.23
CA PRO A 7 53.92 -73.87 -25.11
C PRO A 7 53.43 -73.26 -26.43
N ILE A 8 52.77 -72.10 -26.34
CA ILE A 8 52.31 -71.32 -27.50
C ILE A 8 53.52 -70.89 -28.34
N GLY A 9 53.44 -71.06 -29.67
CA GLY A 9 54.55 -70.82 -30.60
C GLY A 9 55.40 -72.06 -30.91
N SER A 10 55.02 -73.24 -30.41
CA SER A 10 55.64 -74.51 -30.78
C SER A 10 55.58 -74.76 -32.29
N THR A 11 56.72 -75.17 -32.86
CA THR A 11 56.86 -75.59 -34.26
C THR A 11 56.87 -77.11 -34.42
N ASP A 12 56.60 -77.88 -33.35
CA ASP A 12 56.43 -79.33 -33.44
C ASP A 12 55.30 -79.63 -34.43
N ALA A 13 55.57 -80.51 -35.39
CA ALA A 13 54.62 -80.86 -36.44
C ALA A 13 53.28 -81.35 -35.88
N ARG A 14 53.28 -82.03 -34.72
CA ARG A 14 52.07 -82.49 -34.03
C ARG A 14 51.23 -81.34 -33.50
N ASP A 15 51.87 -80.28 -32.98
CA ASP A 15 51.17 -79.07 -32.53
C ASP A 15 50.60 -78.26 -33.70
N LEU A 16 51.31 -78.21 -34.83
CA LEU A 16 50.81 -77.55 -36.03
C LEU A 16 49.57 -78.27 -36.61
N VAL A 17 49.58 -79.61 -36.61
CA VAL A 17 48.41 -80.42 -36.99
C VAL A 17 47.26 -80.21 -36.02
N ASP A 18 47.54 -80.25 -34.71
CA ASP A 18 46.53 -80.01 -33.69
C ASP A 18 45.93 -78.59 -33.80
N ASN A 19 46.74 -77.56 -34.08
CA ASN A 19 46.27 -76.19 -34.30
C ASN A 19 45.32 -76.10 -35.51
N ALA A 20 45.65 -76.78 -36.62
CA ALA A 20 44.80 -76.84 -37.80
C ALA A 20 43.47 -77.56 -37.51
N GLU A 21 43.52 -78.70 -36.81
CA GLU A 21 42.34 -79.46 -36.36
C GLU A 21 41.48 -78.63 -35.39
N THR A 22 42.11 -77.88 -34.50
CA THR A 22 41.45 -76.97 -33.55
C THR A 22 40.72 -75.83 -34.26
N LEU A 23 41.38 -75.18 -35.22
CA LEU A 23 40.78 -74.08 -35.97
C LEU A 23 39.61 -74.56 -36.82
N ASP A 24 39.74 -75.74 -37.43
CA ASP A 24 38.67 -76.39 -38.19
C ASP A 24 37.44 -76.63 -37.29
N ARG A 25 37.65 -77.18 -36.09
CA ARG A 25 36.56 -77.35 -35.10
C ARG A 25 35.99 -76.02 -34.59
N PHE A 26 36.82 -75.01 -34.34
CA PHE A 26 36.34 -73.70 -33.87
C PHE A 26 35.38 -73.05 -34.88
N VAL A 27 35.71 -73.10 -36.17
CA VAL A 27 34.99 -72.38 -37.23
C VAL A 27 33.84 -73.20 -37.80
N LEU A 28 34.03 -74.50 -38.03
CA LEU A 28 33.11 -75.35 -38.80
C LEU A 28 32.32 -76.36 -37.97
N SER A 29 32.69 -76.61 -36.70
CA SER A 29 31.92 -77.55 -35.88
C SER A 29 30.53 -77.01 -35.51
N SER A 30 29.55 -77.91 -35.47
CA SER A 30 28.21 -77.67 -34.93
C SER A 30 28.14 -77.79 -33.41
N ASP A 31 29.14 -78.39 -32.77
CA ASP A 31 29.18 -78.55 -31.31
C ASP A 31 29.38 -77.19 -30.63
N ALA A 32 28.87 -77.03 -29.40
CA ALA A 32 28.97 -75.75 -28.68
C ALA A 32 30.41 -75.44 -28.20
N GLU A 33 31.21 -76.49 -28.00
CA GLU A 33 32.54 -76.43 -27.42
C GLU A 33 33.52 -77.31 -28.18
N TYR A 34 34.80 -76.94 -28.13
CA TYR A 34 35.90 -77.76 -28.62
C TYR A 34 37.04 -77.74 -27.60
N ILE A 35 37.84 -78.81 -27.60
CA ILE A 35 39.07 -78.89 -26.83
C ILE A 35 40.24 -78.43 -27.70
N ASP A 36 41.02 -77.47 -27.21
CA ASP A 36 42.24 -77.00 -27.85
C ASP A 36 43.42 -77.97 -27.65
N ARG A 37 44.56 -77.66 -28.29
CA ARG A 37 45.75 -78.53 -28.22
C ARG A 37 46.41 -78.61 -26.84
N LEU A 38 46.02 -77.74 -25.90
CA LEU A 38 46.46 -77.73 -24.52
C LEU A 38 45.44 -78.39 -23.59
N ASN A 39 44.45 -79.07 -24.15
CA ASN A 39 43.37 -79.75 -23.43
C ASN A 39 42.44 -78.79 -22.66
N VAL A 40 42.26 -77.56 -23.15
CA VAL A 40 41.33 -76.56 -22.59
C VAL A 40 40.08 -76.45 -23.45
N ALA A 41 38.91 -76.41 -22.80
CA ALA A 41 37.63 -76.24 -23.47
C ALA A 41 37.36 -74.76 -23.81
N HIS A 42 36.97 -74.49 -25.06
CA HIS A 42 36.54 -73.17 -25.53
C HIS A 42 35.24 -73.27 -26.32
N LYS A 43 34.53 -72.16 -26.45
CA LYS A 43 33.32 -72.09 -27.29
C LYS A 43 33.70 -72.10 -28.77
N THR A 44 32.99 -72.89 -29.57
CA THR A 44 33.02 -72.77 -31.04
C THR A 44 32.29 -71.49 -31.48
N LEU A 45 32.44 -71.13 -32.76
CA LEU A 45 31.64 -70.06 -33.35
C LEU A 45 30.12 -70.36 -33.29
N ALA A 46 29.72 -71.62 -33.37
CA ALA A 46 28.33 -72.05 -33.20
C ALA A 46 27.84 -71.83 -31.76
N GLY A 47 28.65 -72.20 -30.75
CA GLY A 47 28.34 -71.99 -29.34
C GLY A 47 28.20 -70.51 -28.97
N MET A 48 29.11 -69.65 -29.45
CA MET A 48 29.01 -68.20 -29.23
C MET A 48 27.76 -67.59 -29.88
N ARG A 49 27.38 -68.03 -31.09
CA ARG A 49 26.15 -67.58 -31.76
C ARG A 49 24.89 -67.99 -31.00
N LEU A 50 24.89 -69.17 -30.38
CA LEU A 50 23.78 -69.65 -29.57
C LEU A 50 23.60 -68.81 -28.30
N GLU A 51 24.70 -68.49 -27.59
CA GLU A 51 24.65 -67.62 -26.41
C GLU A 51 24.20 -66.20 -26.76
N VAL A 52 24.71 -65.62 -27.86
CA VAL A 52 24.29 -64.29 -28.33
C VAL A 52 22.81 -64.28 -28.70
N ARG A 53 22.29 -65.32 -29.38
CA ARG A 53 20.86 -65.44 -29.69
C ARG A 53 20.01 -65.51 -28.43
N THR A 54 20.43 -66.34 -27.47
CA THR A 54 19.75 -66.50 -26.18
C THR A 54 19.74 -65.20 -25.38
N ALA A 55 20.82 -64.42 -25.45
CA ALA A 55 20.90 -63.10 -24.82
C ALA A 55 20.00 -62.08 -25.53
N LEU A 56 19.98 -62.05 -26.87
CA LEU A 56 19.11 -61.20 -27.68
C LEU A 56 17.62 -61.45 -27.41
N ASP A 57 17.24 -62.70 -27.21
CA ASP A 57 15.87 -63.11 -26.83
C ASP A 57 15.45 -62.61 -25.43
N ARG A 58 16.41 -62.21 -24.58
CA ARG A 58 16.15 -61.73 -23.22
C ARG A 58 16.16 -60.20 -23.08
N VAL A 59 16.71 -59.47 -24.06
CA VAL A 59 16.93 -58.00 -23.95
C VAL A 59 15.99 -57.16 -24.81
N SER A 60 15.19 -57.79 -25.68
CA SER A 60 14.21 -57.11 -26.53
C SER A 60 12.81 -57.70 -26.35
N TYR A 61 11.77 -56.88 -26.47
CA TYR A 61 10.41 -57.39 -26.55
C TYR A 61 10.17 -58.07 -27.90
N GLN A 62 9.80 -59.35 -27.86
CA GLN A 62 9.43 -60.14 -29.03
C GLN A 62 7.92 -60.01 -29.28
N VAL A 63 7.53 -59.41 -30.41
CA VAL A 63 6.11 -59.22 -30.76
C VAL A 63 5.54 -60.49 -31.38
N LEU A 64 4.58 -61.12 -30.70
CA LEU A 64 3.93 -62.37 -31.13
C LEU A 64 2.86 -62.15 -32.21
N GLY A 65 2.26 -60.96 -32.25
CA GLY A 65 1.15 -60.62 -33.15
C GLY A 65 -0.02 -59.98 -32.40
N ASP A 66 -1.17 -59.91 -33.05
CA ASP A 66 -2.40 -59.44 -32.43
C ASP A 66 -3.05 -60.56 -31.59
N TYR A 67 -3.71 -60.19 -30.50
CA TYR A 67 -4.37 -61.10 -29.57
C TYR A 67 -5.40 -61.98 -30.28
N ALA A 68 -5.20 -63.30 -30.22
CA ALA A 68 -6.13 -64.29 -30.73
C ALA A 68 -5.93 -65.61 -29.97
N ALA A 69 -6.94 -66.48 -30.01
CA ALA A 69 -6.85 -67.82 -29.46
C ALA A 69 -5.69 -68.59 -30.10
N GLY A 70 -4.91 -69.33 -29.30
CA GLY A 70 -3.83 -70.20 -29.77
C GLY A 70 -2.46 -69.52 -29.91
N LEU A 71 -2.33 -68.23 -29.60
CA LEU A 71 -1.00 -67.61 -29.44
C LEU A 71 -0.35 -68.13 -28.16
N VAL A 72 0.93 -68.48 -28.19
CA VAL A 72 1.63 -69.02 -27.01
C VAL A 72 2.68 -68.02 -26.53
N VAL A 73 2.49 -67.52 -25.31
CA VAL A 73 3.47 -66.71 -24.59
C VAL A 73 4.45 -67.65 -23.90
N GLN A 74 5.68 -67.71 -24.38
CA GLN A 74 6.72 -68.64 -23.93
C GLN A 74 7.62 -68.06 -22.84
N ASN A 75 7.81 -66.74 -22.80
CA ASN A 75 8.65 -66.07 -21.82
C ASN A 75 8.19 -64.63 -21.57
N PHE A 76 8.66 -64.03 -20.47
CA PHE A 76 8.29 -62.66 -20.06
C PHE A 76 8.81 -61.54 -20.99
N GLY A 77 9.72 -61.85 -21.91
CA GLY A 77 10.18 -60.94 -22.96
C GLY A 77 9.26 -60.90 -24.18
N GLN A 78 8.18 -61.67 -24.21
CA GLN A 78 7.21 -61.66 -25.31
C GLN A 78 6.03 -60.74 -25.03
N VAL A 79 5.59 -60.06 -26.08
CA VAL A 79 4.44 -59.16 -26.06
C VAL A 79 3.49 -59.49 -27.21
N PHE A 80 2.19 -59.30 -27.00
CA PHE A 80 1.20 -59.31 -28.08
C PHE A 80 0.45 -57.97 -28.09
N ARG A 81 -0.23 -57.68 -29.20
CA ARG A 81 -1.03 -56.46 -29.36
C ARG A 81 -2.49 -56.75 -29.11
N LYS A 82 -3.15 -55.93 -28.31
CA LYS A 82 -4.60 -55.95 -28.17
C LYS A 82 -5.13 -54.53 -28.23
N ASP A 83 -6.08 -54.28 -29.12
CA ASP A 83 -6.75 -52.99 -29.29
C ASP A 83 -5.78 -51.78 -29.41
N GLY A 84 -4.60 -52.02 -30.02
CA GLY A 84 -3.56 -51.00 -30.24
C GLY A 84 -2.50 -50.88 -29.14
N GLU A 85 -2.62 -51.64 -28.04
CA GLU A 85 -1.70 -51.62 -26.92
C GLU A 85 -0.92 -52.94 -26.80
N PHE A 86 0.30 -52.88 -26.26
CA PHE A 86 1.13 -54.06 -26.06
C PHE A 86 0.97 -54.60 -24.64
N TYR A 87 0.79 -55.91 -24.52
CA TYR A 87 0.66 -56.62 -23.26
C TYR A 87 1.74 -57.70 -23.13
N ARG A 88 2.27 -57.88 -21.92
CA ARG A 88 3.17 -58.99 -21.54
C ARG A 88 2.54 -59.83 -20.43
N ALA A 89 3.07 -61.03 -20.21
CA ALA A 89 2.68 -61.85 -19.06
C ALA A 89 2.93 -61.13 -17.73
N ASP A 90 1.94 -61.20 -16.83
CA ASP A 90 2.11 -60.85 -15.42
C ASP A 90 3.16 -61.76 -14.77
N ALA A 91 3.90 -61.24 -13.77
CA ALA A 91 5.00 -61.96 -13.14
C ALA A 91 4.58 -63.30 -12.50
N GLU A 92 3.31 -63.44 -12.14
CA GLU A 92 2.75 -64.66 -11.52
C GLU A 92 2.18 -65.66 -12.54
N LEU A 93 2.09 -65.30 -13.82
CA LEU A 93 1.60 -66.20 -14.87
C LEU A 93 2.59 -67.34 -15.13
N VAL A 94 2.11 -68.58 -15.04
CA VAL A 94 2.90 -69.77 -15.41
C VAL A 94 3.04 -69.86 -16.93
N LEU A 95 4.27 -69.86 -17.42
CA LEU A 95 4.60 -69.95 -18.85
C LEU A 95 5.16 -71.34 -19.22
N PRO A 96 4.95 -71.86 -20.43
CA PRO A 96 4.25 -71.23 -21.55
C PRO A 96 2.73 -71.19 -21.36
N TYR A 97 2.10 -70.08 -21.74
CA TYR A 97 0.66 -69.89 -21.66
C TYR A 97 0.06 -69.71 -23.05
N GLU A 98 -0.91 -70.53 -23.41
CA GLU A 98 -1.67 -70.41 -24.66
C GLU A 98 -2.90 -69.53 -24.43
N LEU A 99 -2.99 -68.43 -25.20
CA LEU A 99 -4.10 -67.49 -25.13
C LEU A 99 -5.41 -68.20 -25.48
N THR A 100 -6.41 -68.05 -24.63
CA THR A 100 -7.74 -68.63 -24.84
C THR A 100 -8.52 -67.88 -25.92
N GLY A 101 -8.15 -66.62 -26.20
CA GLY A 101 -8.89 -65.73 -27.08
C GLY A 101 -10.12 -65.10 -26.42
N ASP A 102 -10.43 -65.44 -25.16
CA ASP A 102 -11.47 -64.81 -24.35
C ASP A 102 -10.85 -63.82 -23.37
N TRP A 103 -10.74 -62.57 -23.79
CA TRP A 103 -10.06 -61.55 -22.99
C TRP A 103 -10.70 -61.33 -21.63
N VAL A 104 -12.03 -61.48 -21.52
CA VAL A 104 -12.76 -61.22 -20.27
C VAL A 104 -12.28 -62.16 -19.16
N THR A 105 -11.84 -63.37 -19.53
CA THR A 105 -11.41 -64.39 -18.57
C THR A 105 -9.92 -64.36 -18.26
N GLU A 106 -9.08 -63.87 -19.19
CA GLU A 106 -7.61 -63.92 -19.03
C GLU A 106 -6.89 -62.56 -18.95
N ALA A 107 -7.61 -61.43 -19.05
CA ALA A 107 -7.01 -60.09 -18.99
C ALA A 107 -6.13 -59.87 -17.75
N ALA A 108 -6.54 -60.39 -16.59
CA ALA A 108 -5.81 -60.24 -15.33
C ALA A 108 -4.44 -60.95 -15.31
N SER A 109 -4.19 -61.86 -16.25
CA SER A 109 -2.92 -62.58 -16.41
C SER A 109 -1.88 -61.77 -17.19
N PHE A 110 -2.23 -60.58 -17.68
CA PHE A 110 -1.38 -59.76 -18.55
C PHE A 110 -1.31 -58.31 -18.08
N VAL A 111 -0.14 -57.70 -18.29
CA VAL A 111 0.15 -56.32 -17.91
C VAL A 111 0.50 -55.53 -19.15
N SER A 112 -0.08 -54.32 -19.30
CA SER A 112 0.29 -53.41 -20.37
C SER A 112 1.75 -52.97 -20.23
N VAL A 113 2.46 -52.91 -21.36
CA VAL A 113 3.83 -52.36 -21.47
C VAL A 113 3.89 -51.11 -22.32
N GLY A 114 2.75 -50.62 -22.80
CA GLY A 114 2.67 -49.41 -23.61
C GLY A 114 2.62 -48.16 -22.73
N ASP A 115 3.49 -47.18 -23.02
CA ASP A 115 3.33 -45.79 -22.54
C ASP A 115 2.67 -44.90 -23.61
N ALA A 116 2.23 -45.49 -24.73
CA ALA A 116 1.60 -44.77 -25.83
C ALA A 116 0.28 -44.11 -25.39
N VAL A 117 -0.53 -44.80 -24.58
CA VAL A 117 -1.75 -44.25 -23.97
C VAL A 117 -1.40 -43.11 -23.02
N LEU A 118 -0.43 -43.30 -22.11
CA LEU A 118 0.02 -42.25 -21.20
C LEU A 118 0.61 -41.03 -21.92
N ARG A 119 1.39 -41.22 -22.99
CA ARG A 119 1.91 -40.12 -23.83
C ARG A 119 0.80 -39.42 -24.59
N GLN A 120 -0.21 -40.15 -25.07
CA GLN A 120 -1.37 -39.59 -25.74
C GLN A 120 -2.26 -38.79 -24.77
N GLU A 121 -2.49 -39.31 -23.57
CA GLU A 121 -3.22 -38.62 -22.50
C GLU A 121 -2.47 -37.36 -22.02
N LEU A 122 -1.15 -37.44 -21.88
CA LEU A 122 -0.31 -36.28 -21.55
C LEU A 122 -0.28 -35.23 -22.68
N ALA A 123 -0.29 -35.67 -23.94
CA ALA A 123 -0.27 -34.80 -25.12
C ALA A 123 -1.63 -34.13 -25.38
N ASN A 124 -2.74 -34.72 -24.94
CA ASN A 124 -4.08 -34.22 -25.24
C ASN A 124 -4.46 -32.92 -24.51
N GLY A 125 -3.66 -32.45 -23.53
CA GLY A 125 -3.83 -31.14 -22.87
C GLY A 125 -5.14 -30.97 -22.07
N THR A 126 -6.05 -31.93 -22.16
CA THR A 126 -7.24 -32.05 -21.32
C THR A 126 -6.86 -32.74 -20.04
N SER A 127 -7.31 -32.16 -18.92
CA SER A 127 -7.22 -32.67 -17.54
C SER A 127 -7.00 -34.19 -17.42
N PHE A 128 -6.13 -34.60 -16.49
CA PHE A 128 -5.87 -35.97 -16.00
C PHE A 128 -7.14 -36.66 -15.42
N LEU A 129 -8.26 -36.60 -16.13
CA LEU A 129 -9.54 -37.16 -15.74
C LEU A 129 -9.98 -38.11 -16.85
N VAL A 130 -9.31 -39.25 -16.89
CA VAL A 130 -9.90 -40.48 -17.41
C VAL A 130 -10.23 -41.31 -16.17
N ASP A 131 -11.51 -41.62 -15.97
CA ASP A 131 -12.04 -42.60 -15.00
C ASP A 131 -11.75 -42.41 -13.50
N GLY A 132 -11.55 -41.18 -13.03
CA GLY A 132 -11.73 -40.84 -11.62
C GLY A 132 -10.56 -41.15 -10.68
N GLU A 133 -9.46 -41.70 -11.20
CA GLU A 133 -8.24 -41.90 -10.41
C GLU A 133 -7.23 -40.79 -10.71
N VAL A 134 -7.26 -39.72 -9.92
CA VAL A 134 -6.25 -38.67 -9.98
C VAL A 134 -5.00 -39.16 -9.24
N VAL A 135 -3.79 -39.00 -9.82
CA VAL A 135 -2.54 -39.22 -9.08
C VAL A 135 -2.57 -38.45 -7.77
N SER A 136 -2.49 -39.17 -6.66
CA SER A 136 -2.40 -38.59 -5.34
C SER A 136 -1.17 -37.68 -5.27
N GLY A 137 -1.37 -36.38 -5.03
CA GLY A 137 -0.30 -35.38 -4.91
C GLY A 137 -0.24 -34.31 -6.01
N LEU A 138 -0.97 -34.47 -7.12
CA LEU A 138 -1.07 -33.40 -8.14
C LEU A 138 -1.93 -32.24 -7.62
N ILE A 139 -1.47 -30.99 -7.73
CA ILE A 139 -2.30 -29.80 -7.46
C ILE A 139 -3.30 -29.62 -8.61
N LEU A 140 -4.59 -29.87 -8.33
CA LEU A 140 -5.64 -29.79 -9.35
C LEU A 140 -6.07 -28.33 -9.59
N PRO A 141 -6.14 -27.87 -10.86
CA PRO A 141 -6.73 -26.59 -11.18
C PRO A 141 -8.27 -26.65 -11.11
N ILE A 142 -8.87 -25.79 -10.30
CA ILE A 142 -10.33 -25.62 -10.17
C ILE A 142 -10.74 -24.32 -10.85
N LYS A 143 -11.72 -24.39 -11.76
CA LYS A 143 -12.05 -23.29 -12.66
C LYS A 143 -12.87 -22.15 -12.02
N SER A 144 -13.58 -22.42 -10.91
CA SER A 144 -14.47 -21.45 -10.27
C SER A 144 -14.73 -21.82 -8.81
N ILE A 145 -15.24 -20.86 -8.03
CA ILE A 145 -15.63 -21.11 -6.63
C ILE A 145 -16.82 -22.08 -6.55
N ALA A 146 -17.72 -22.04 -7.53
CA ALA A 146 -18.83 -22.99 -7.63
C ALA A 146 -18.32 -24.42 -7.84
N ALA A 147 -17.30 -24.60 -8.70
CA ALA A 147 -16.65 -25.90 -8.88
C ALA A 147 -15.91 -26.36 -7.63
N LEU A 148 -15.32 -25.45 -6.86
CA LEU A 148 -14.69 -25.76 -5.57
C LEU A 148 -15.72 -26.24 -4.54
N ARG A 149 -16.87 -25.56 -4.43
CA ARG A 149 -17.98 -25.95 -3.54
C ARG A 149 -18.60 -27.31 -3.90
N ALA A 150 -18.60 -27.67 -5.18
CA ALA A 150 -19.16 -28.95 -5.63
C ALA A 150 -18.28 -30.17 -5.31
N ARG A 151 -17.06 -29.97 -4.76
CA ARG A 151 -16.06 -31.02 -4.62
C ARG A 151 -15.54 -31.14 -3.19
N ALA A 152 -15.39 -32.37 -2.71
CA ALA A 152 -14.62 -32.70 -1.52
C ALA A 152 -13.12 -32.85 -1.87
N GLY A 153 -12.23 -32.62 -0.91
CA GLY A 153 -10.83 -33.01 -1.09
C GLY A 153 -10.69 -34.52 -1.27
N ARG A 154 -9.67 -34.93 -2.02
CA ARG A 154 -9.37 -36.36 -2.26
C ARG A 154 -8.98 -37.09 -0.98
N TYR A 155 -8.36 -36.38 -0.06
CA TYR A 155 -7.91 -36.83 1.26
C TYR A 155 -7.74 -35.61 2.17
N ASP A 156 -7.62 -35.83 3.48
CA ASP A 156 -7.37 -34.74 4.42
C ASP A 156 -6.05 -34.03 4.11
N GLY A 157 -6.07 -32.71 4.00
CA GLY A 157 -4.93 -31.92 3.56
C GLY A 157 -4.69 -31.84 2.06
N ASP A 158 -5.61 -32.34 1.23
CA ASP A 158 -5.56 -32.17 -0.23
C ASP A 158 -5.40 -30.69 -0.62
N VAL A 159 -4.56 -30.40 -1.63
CA VAL A 159 -4.33 -29.03 -2.11
C VAL A 159 -4.77 -28.88 -3.56
N VAL A 160 -5.55 -27.85 -3.82
CA VAL A 160 -6.02 -27.47 -5.16
C VAL A 160 -5.69 -26.01 -5.44
N TYR A 161 -5.63 -25.65 -6.73
CA TYR A 161 -5.42 -24.27 -7.17
C TYR A 161 -6.71 -23.74 -7.81
N LEU A 162 -7.36 -22.78 -7.16
CA LEU A 162 -8.45 -22.02 -7.74
C LEU A 162 -7.90 -21.06 -8.78
N ARG A 163 -8.34 -21.18 -10.03
CA ARG A 163 -7.93 -20.29 -11.15
C ARG A 163 -8.52 -18.90 -11.04
N GLY A 164 -9.67 -18.77 -10.40
CA GLY A 164 -10.36 -17.53 -10.07
C GLY A 164 -11.80 -17.82 -9.64
N ARG A 165 -12.54 -16.78 -9.26
CA ARG A 165 -13.89 -16.95 -8.70
C ARG A 165 -14.92 -17.44 -9.73
N THR A 166 -14.81 -16.98 -10.97
CA THR A 166 -15.62 -17.43 -12.12
C THR A 166 -14.72 -18.05 -13.19
N GLU A 167 -15.28 -18.83 -14.12
CA GLU A 167 -14.47 -19.47 -15.17
C GLU A 167 -13.78 -18.47 -16.12
N SER A 168 -14.34 -17.26 -16.24
CA SER A 168 -13.84 -16.19 -17.10
C SER A 168 -12.88 -15.22 -16.39
N SER A 169 -12.71 -15.34 -15.08
CA SER A 169 -11.94 -14.39 -14.26
C SER A 169 -10.80 -15.08 -13.54
N THR A 170 -9.67 -14.38 -13.43
CA THR A 170 -8.54 -14.81 -12.56
C THR A 170 -8.59 -14.17 -11.17
N LEU A 171 -9.59 -13.33 -10.90
CA LEU A 171 -9.73 -12.66 -9.61
C LEU A 171 -10.00 -13.68 -8.50
N GLY A 172 -9.34 -13.49 -7.36
CA GLY A 172 -9.48 -14.36 -6.19
C GLY A 172 -8.82 -15.74 -6.34
N ALA A 173 -7.98 -15.94 -7.36
CA ALA A 173 -7.19 -17.16 -7.53
C ALA A 173 -6.33 -17.48 -6.29
N GLY A 174 -5.90 -18.72 -6.15
CA GLY A 174 -5.01 -19.14 -5.07
C GLY A 174 -5.16 -20.60 -4.69
N GLN A 175 -4.28 -21.05 -3.80
CA GLN A 175 -4.31 -22.43 -3.31
C GLN A 175 -5.27 -22.58 -2.14
N PHE A 176 -5.96 -23.72 -2.10
CA PHE A 176 -6.84 -24.13 -1.01
C PHE A 176 -6.43 -25.51 -0.50
N LYS A 177 -6.42 -25.68 0.82
CA LYS A 177 -6.18 -26.94 1.52
C LYS A 177 -7.50 -27.50 2.06
N TRP A 178 -7.76 -28.77 1.86
CA TRP A 178 -8.90 -29.47 2.43
C TRP A 178 -8.68 -29.83 3.89
N ASP A 179 -9.70 -29.66 4.71
CA ASP A 179 -9.81 -30.20 6.07
C ASP A 179 -11.13 -30.98 6.15
N VAL A 180 -11.04 -32.30 6.30
CA VAL A 180 -12.21 -33.19 6.31
C VAL A 180 -13.08 -33.02 7.57
N ALA A 181 -12.50 -32.57 8.67
CA ALA A 181 -13.16 -32.46 9.97
C ALA A 181 -13.79 -31.09 10.20
N SER A 182 -13.37 -30.06 9.46
CA SER A 182 -13.85 -28.70 9.66
C SER A 182 -15.34 -28.53 9.39
N THR A 183 -16.01 -27.82 10.31
CA THR A 183 -17.43 -27.43 10.23
C THR A 183 -17.63 -25.91 10.20
N LEU A 184 -16.57 -25.13 10.01
CA LEU A 184 -16.67 -23.67 9.97
C LEU A 184 -17.68 -23.19 8.92
N ALA A 185 -18.25 -22.00 9.08
CA ALA A 185 -19.14 -21.46 8.06
C ALA A 185 -18.37 -21.19 6.76
N ASP A 186 -19.04 -21.39 5.62
CA ASP A 186 -18.54 -20.86 4.34
C ASP A 186 -18.62 -19.33 4.39
N ASP A 187 -17.48 -18.66 4.26
CA ASP A 187 -17.36 -17.20 4.31
C ASP A 187 -17.24 -16.57 2.91
N ASP A 188 -17.37 -17.40 1.87
CA ASP A 188 -17.24 -17.05 0.46
C ASP A 188 -15.89 -16.41 0.09
N GLY A 189 -14.82 -16.62 0.86
CA GLY A 189 -13.49 -16.12 0.50
C GLY A 189 -12.28 -16.93 0.99
N VAL A 190 -12.21 -17.21 2.28
CA VAL A 190 -11.10 -17.95 2.92
C VAL A 190 -11.52 -19.37 3.29
N VAL A 191 -12.73 -19.54 3.78
CA VAL A 191 -13.34 -20.83 4.10
C VAL A 191 -14.45 -21.13 3.10
N ILE A 192 -14.26 -22.13 2.25
CA ILE A 192 -15.25 -22.56 1.26
C ILE A 192 -15.85 -23.89 1.68
N GLY A 193 -17.17 -23.89 1.84
CA GLY A 193 -17.97 -25.08 2.12
C GLY A 193 -17.98 -26.01 0.93
N SER A 194 -17.97 -27.32 1.19
CA SER A 194 -18.31 -28.31 0.17
C SER A 194 -19.79 -28.71 0.31
N ALA A 195 -20.38 -29.25 -0.75
CA ALA A 195 -21.66 -29.96 -0.70
C ALA A 195 -21.61 -31.21 0.22
N THR A 196 -20.40 -31.65 0.59
CA THR A 196 -20.13 -32.71 1.58
C THR A 196 -19.58 -32.11 2.88
N SER A 197 -19.48 -32.89 3.96
CA SER A 197 -18.79 -32.47 5.20
C SER A 197 -17.31 -32.15 4.94
N GLY A 198 -16.76 -31.14 5.64
CA GLY A 198 -15.37 -30.64 5.46
C GLY A 198 -15.30 -29.26 4.78
N ARG A 199 -14.14 -28.61 4.84
CA ARG A 199 -13.92 -27.25 4.31
C ARG A 199 -12.62 -27.12 3.52
N TRP A 200 -12.66 -26.29 2.49
CA TRP A 200 -11.48 -25.77 1.82
C TRP A 200 -11.02 -24.48 2.51
N PHE A 201 -9.76 -24.42 2.88
CA PHE A 201 -9.12 -23.25 3.49
C PHE A 201 -8.11 -22.63 2.54
N ARG A 202 -8.24 -21.33 2.27
CA ARG A 202 -7.25 -20.58 1.51
C ARG A 202 -5.92 -20.57 2.25
N ILE A 203 -4.85 -20.84 1.52
CA ILE A 203 -3.47 -20.80 2.04
C ILE A 203 -2.92 -19.36 1.94
N GLY A 204 -2.10 -18.96 2.91
CA GLY A 204 -1.36 -17.69 2.87
C GLY A 204 -2.10 -16.47 3.44
N THR A 205 -3.11 -16.69 4.28
CA THR A 205 -4.00 -15.63 4.78
C THR A 205 -3.48 -14.84 5.99
N ASN A 206 -2.24 -15.08 6.43
CA ASN A 206 -1.67 -14.45 7.64
C ASN A 206 -1.02 -13.07 7.41
N PHE A 207 -0.84 -12.64 6.16
CA PHE A 207 -0.11 -11.40 5.84
C PHE A 207 -1.06 -10.25 5.48
N GLU A 208 -1.97 -10.48 4.55
CA GLU A 208 -2.96 -9.50 4.11
C GLU A 208 -4.25 -10.19 3.65
N CYS A 209 -5.34 -9.44 3.63
CA CYS A 209 -6.63 -9.89 3.11
C CYS A 209 -6.84 -9.25 1.74
N HIS A 210 -7.00 -10.04 0.69
CA HIS A 210 -7.30 -9.49 -0.62
C HIS A 210 -8.81 -9.40 -0.84
N GLY A 211 -9.31 -8.25 -1.29
CA GLY A 211 -10.73 -8.07 -1.56
C GLY A 211 -11.27 -9.06 -2.60
N GLU A 212 -10.46 -9.38 -3.62
CA GLU A 212 -10.84 -10.36 -4.64
C GLU A 212 -11.04 -11.78 -4.09
N TRP A 213 -10.51 -12.11 -2.91
CA TRP A 213 -10.80 -13.39 -2.26
C TRP A 213 -12.29 -13.53 -1.96
N PHE A 214 -12.92 -12.45 -1.50
CA PHE A 214 -14.35 -12.37 -1.17
C PHE A 214 -15.22 -11.93 -2.36
N GLY A 215 -14.62 -11.75 -3.54
CA GLY A 215 -15.34 -11.38 -4.76
C GLY A 215 -15.50 -9.89 -5.01
N VAL A 216 -14.71 -9.04 -4.35
CA VAL A 216 -14.61 -7.63 -4.75
C VAL A 216 -13.94 -7.56 -6.12
N GLY A 217 -14.71 -7.15 -7.13
CA GLY A 217 -14.21 -6.87 -8.47
C GLY A 217 -13.74 -5.43 -8.62
N ASN A 218 -13.52 -5.01 -9.86
CA ASN A 218 -12.94 -3.71 -10.19
C ASN A 218 -13.58 -3.04 -11.42
N ASP A 219 -14.80 -3.44 -11.76
CA ASP A 219 -15.58 -3.02 -12.93
C ASP A 219 -16.73 -2.03 -12.59
N GLY A 220 -16.86 -1.63 -11.32
CA GLY A 220 -17.91 -0.72 -10.85
C GLY A 220 -19.24 -1.39 -10.50
N ALA A 221 -19.34 -2.72 -10.56
CA ALA A 221 -20.52 -3.42 -10.05
C ALA A 221 -20.68 -3.25 -8.52
N ASP A 222 -21.84 -3.64 -8.00
CA ASP A 222 -22.10 -3.60 -6.56
C ASP A 222 -21.33 -4.68 -5.82
N TYR A 223 -20.37 -4.24 -5.01
CA TYR A 223 -19.52 -5.10 -4.18
C TYR A 223 -19.68 -4.82 -2.69
N THR A 224 -20.78 -4.18 -2.27
CA THR A 224 -21.01 -3.80 -0.87
C THR A 224 -20.85 -4.97 0.10
N THR A 225 -21.51 -6.10 -0.21
CA THR A 225 -21.47 -7.29 0.63
C THR A 225 -20.08 -7.92 0.65
N GLN A 226 -19.45 -8.01 -0.51
CA GLN A 226 -18.14 -8.64 -0.70
C GLN A 226 -17.04 -7.85 0.02
N LEU A 227 -17.07 -6.51 -0.08
CA LEU A 227 -16.13 -5.64 0.61
C LEU A 227 -16.35 -5.69 2.13
N GLN A 228 -17.61 -5.69 2.58
CA GLN A 228 -17.91 -5.83 4.01
C GLN A 228 -17.44 -7.18 4.55
N ASN A 229 -17.59 -8.28 3.80
CA ASN A 229 -17.11 -9.60 4.20
C ASN A 229 -15.58 -9.64 4.31
N ALA A 230 -14.85 -9.04 3.36
CA ALA A 230 -13.39 -8.93 3.44
C ALA A 230 -12.94 -8.13 4.67
N ILE A 231 -13.62 -7.02 4.97
CA ILE A 231 -13.37 -6.20 6.17
C ILE A 231 -13.67 -6.97 7.46
N ASN A 232 -14.78 -7.72 7.48
CA ASN A 232 -15.17 -8.53 8.64
C ASN A 232 -14.12 -9.62 8.90
N TYR A 233 -13.65 -10.30 7.86
CA TYR A 233 -12.56 -11.28 7.98
C TYR A 233 -11.27 -10.63 8.51
N ALA A 234 -10.88 -9.48 7.95
CA ALA A 234 -9.69 -8.75 8.39
C ALA A 234 -9.78 -8.29 9.86
N ALA A 235 -10.98 -8.14 10.42
CA ALA A 235 -11.19 -7.76 11.81
C ALA A 235 -11.04 -8.93 12.80
N VAL A 236 -11.11 -10.18 12.33
CA VAL A 236 -11.08 -11.37 13.19
C VAL A 236 -9.74 -11.49 13.88
N ALA A 237 -9.76 -11.80 15.18
CA ALA A 237 -8.57 -12.09 15.95
C ALA A 237 -8.10 -13.54 15.68
N VAL A 238 -6.83 -13.72 15.34
CA VAL A 238 -6.22 -15.03 15.10
C VAL A 238 -5.02 -15.20 16.02
N SER A 239 -5.06 -16.22 16.89
CA SER A 239 -3.99 -16.53 17.85
C SER A 239 -3.54 -15.34 18.72
N GLY A 240 -4.49 -14.45 19.07
CA GLY A 240 -4.23 -13.23 19.85
C GLY A 240 -3.77 -12.02 19.04
N GLY A 241 -3.38 -12.19 17.77
CA GLY A 241 -3.21 -11.10 16.82
C GLY A 241 -4.57 -10.54 16.38
N GLN A 242 -4.66 -9.24 16.15
CA GLN A 242 -5.91 -8.58 15.76
C GLN A 242 -5.68 -7.66 14.57
N GLY A 243 -6.62 -7.66 13.63
CA GLY A 243 -6.64 -6.71 12.53
C GLY A 243 -5.72 -7.09 11.38
N MET A 244 -6.15 -6.74 10.17
CA MET A 244 -5.39 -6.90 8.94
C MET A 244 -5.70 -5.75 7.99
N ARG A 245 -4.89 -5.66 6.93
CA ARG A 245 -5.17 -4.81 5.79
C ARG A 245 -5.97 -5.56 4.74
N VAL A 246 -7.07 -4.96 4.28
CA VAL A 246 -7.78 -5.33 3.05
C VAL A 246 -7.14 -4.61 1.87
N VAL A 247 -6.65 -5.36 0.88
CA VAL A 247 -6.04 -4.83 -0.35
C VAL A 247 -7.04 -4.92 -1.49
N LEU A 248 -7.22 -3.81 -2.21
CA LEU A 248 -8.11 -3.68 -3.35
C LEU A 248 -7.30 -3.44 -4.64
N LEU A 249 -7.84 -3.95 -5.74
CA LEU A 249 -7.26 -3.77 -7.06
C LEU A 249 -7.50 -2.36 -7.60
N ARG A 250 -6.69 -1.94 -8.58
CA ARG A 250 -7.00 -0.76 -9.39
C ARG A 250 -8.32 -0.98 -10.14
N GLY A 251 -9.10 0.09 -10.30
CA GLY A 251 -10.41 0.07 -10.95
C GLY A 251 -11.52 0.55 -10.02
N LYS A 252 -12.76 0.21 -10.33
CA LYS A 252 -13.95 0.73 -9.66
C LYS A 252 -14.64 -0.32 -8.81
N VAL A 253 -15.02 0.05 -7.59
CA VAL A 253 -15.81 -0.73 -6.65
C VAL A 253 -17.10 0.04 -6.38
N GLY A 254 -18.23 -0.46 -6.88
CA GLY A 254 -19.53 0.15 -6.63
C GLY A 254 -20.09 -0.26 -5.28
N LEU A 255 -20.75 0.66 -4.57
CA LEU A 255 -21.45 0.40 -3.32
C LEU A 255 -22.93 0.79 -3.41
N SER A 256 -23.85 -0.10 -3.05
CA SER A 256 -25.27 0.19 -2.81
C SER A 256 -25.59 0.53 -1.36
N ASN A 257 -24.67 0.32 -0.42
CA ASN A 257 -24.85 0.70 0.98
C ASN A 257 -23.53 1.06 1.64
N LYS A 258 -23.59 1.57 2.88
CA LYS A 258 -22.41 1.95 3.66
C LYS A 258 -21.53 0.74 4.00
N ILE A 259 -20.24 1.02 4.17
CA ILE A 259 -19.25 0.08 4.70
C ILE A 259 -18.93 0.45 6.15
N THR A 260 -19.01 -0.54 7.03
CA THR A 260 -18.60 -0.38 8.44
C THR A 260 -17.14 -0.81 8.58
N LEU A 261 -16.28 0.13 8.96
CA LEU A 261 -14.85 -0.11 9.22
C LEU A 261 -14.62 -0.31 10.74
N PRO A 262 -14.27 -1.51 11.18
CA PRO A 262 -14.01 -1.79 12.59
C PRO A 262 -12.62 -1.31 13.03
N ASN A 263 -12.35 -1.47 14.32
CA ASN A 263 -11.04 -1.23 14.91
C ASN A 263 -9.96 -2.15 14.29
N ARG A 264 -8.74 -1.64 14.14
CA ARG A 264 -7.54 -2.37 13.65
C ARG A 264 -7.63 -2.89 12.22
N VAL A 265 -8.53 -2.37 11.38
CA VAL A 265 -8.63 -2.76 9.97
C VAL A 265 -8.31 -1.60 9.05
N ALA A 266 -7.39 -1.82 8.12
CA ALA A 266 -7.06 -0.85 7.07
C ALA A 266 -7.59 -1.30 5.71
N VAL A 267 -8.04 -0.37 4.86
CA VAL A 267 -8.40 -0.63 3.46
C VAL A 267 -7.44 0.13 2.55
N HIS A 268 -6.77 -0.59 1.67
CA HIS A 268 -5.77 -0.05 0.76
C HIS A 268 -6.20 -0.24 -0.68
N GLY A 269 -6.18 0.84 -1.46
CA GLY A 269 -6.25 0.80 -2.90
C GLY A 269 -4.88 0.67 -3.57
N ALA A 270 -4.86 0.82 -4.89
CA ALA A 270 -3.66 0.68 -5.70
C ALA A 270 -3.10 2.04 -6.16
N ASN A 271 -1.76 2.15 -6.26
CA ASN A 271 -1.05 3.18 -7.03
C ASN A 271 -1.47 4.65 -6.77
N GLY A 272 -1.54 5.11 -5.51
CA GLY A 272 -1.76 6.53 -5.24
C GLY A 272 -3.15 7.04 -5.63
N ARG A 273 -4.22 6.28 -5.30
CA ARG A 273 -5.66 6.53 -5.62
C ARG A 273 -6.18 5.92 -6.93
N GLY A 274 -5.56 4.86 -7.43
CA GLY A 274 -6.01 4.09 -8.60
C GLY A 274 -7.20 3.17 -8.35
N THR A 275 -7.62 3.00 -7.08
CA THR A 275 -8.87 2.33 -6.72
C THR A 275 -9.93 3.37 -6.39
N VAL A 276 -11.01 3.36 -7.16
CA VAL A 276 -12.20 4.20 -6.96
C VAL A 276 -13.25 3.37 -6.25
N ILE A 277 -13.76 3.85 -5.12
CA ILE A 277 -14.94 3.32 -4.47
C ILE A 277 -16.05 4.35 -4.68
N GLU A 278 -17.11 3.97 -5.39
CA GLU A 278 -18.19 4.88 -5.78
C GLU A 278 -19.56 4.44 -5.24
N ALA A 279 -20.32 5.36 -4.68
CA ALA A 279 -21.71 5.11 -4.29
C ALA A 279 -22.56 4.96 -5.55
N LEU A 280 -23.26 3.84 -5.73
CA LEU A 280 -24.10 3.54 -6.90
C LEU A 280 -25.37 4.40 -6.94
N ASP A 281 -26.10 4.38 -8.06
CA ASP A 281 -27.37 5.11 -8.17
C ASP A 281 -28.45 4.51 -7.26
N THR A 282 -28.27 3.25 -6.89
CA THR A 282 -29.06 2.51 -5.90
C THR A 282 -28.53 2.66 -4.47
N PHE A 283 -27.56 3.55 -4.21
CA PHE A 283 -27.01 3.74 -2.87
C PHE A 283 -28.11 4.14 -1.88
N GLU A 284 -28.13 3.47 -0.72
CA GLU A 284 -29.16 3.61 0.32
C GLU A 284 -29.47 5.09 0.62
N PRO A 285 -30.67 5.59 0.25
CA PRO A 285 -30.99 7.02 0.30
C PRO A 285 -31.05 7.58 1.72
N THR A 286 -31.22 6.73 2.73
CA THR A 286 -31.20 7.15 4.15
C THR A 286 -29.82 7.07 4.78
N ALA A 287 -28.82 6.51 4.09
CA ALA A 287 -27.47 6.37 4.63
C ALA A 287 -26.84 7.75 4.86
N THR A 288 -26.37 7.97 6.09
CA THR A 288 -25.70 9.21 6.48
C THR A 288 -24.19 9.17 6.25
N GLU A 289 -23.63 8.04 5.83
CA GLU A 289 -22.21 7.91 5.52
C GLU A 289 -21.94 6.80 4.50
N MET A 290 -20.85 6.92 3.74
CA MET A 290 -20.37 5.86 2.86
C MET A 290 -19.42 4.91 3.59
N PHE A 291 -18.53 5.45 4.42
CA PHE A 291 -17.72 4.68 5.38
C PHE A 291 -18.06 5.08 6.81
N HIS A 292 -18.41 4.11 7.64
CA HIS A 292 -18.66 4.27 9.06
C HIS A 292 -17.55 3.59 9.87
N ALA A 293 -16.61 4.38 10.37
CA ALA A 293 -15.60 3.92 11.31
C ALA A 293 -16.19 3.85 12.73
N HIS A 294 -16.43 2.62 13.20
CA HIS A 294 -17.17 2.34 14.43
C HIS A 294 -16.49 1.24 15.26
N ASN A 295 -16.33 1.49 16.56
CA ASN A 295 -15.89 0.51 17.55
C ASN A 295 -16.76 0.59 18.83
N GLY A 296 -18.07 0.75 18.65
CA GLY A 296 -18.99 1.00 19.75
C GLY A 296 -18.63 2.28 20.48
N THR A 297 -18.57 2.22 21.81
CA THR A 297 -18.23 3.33 22.70
C THR A 297 -16.74 3.34 23.10
N SER A 298 -15.87 2.74 22.29
CA SER A 298 -14.43 2.61 22.56
C SER A 298 -13.57 3.28 21.48
N SER A 299 -12.34 3.64 21.86
CA SER A 299 -11.33 4.21 20.96
C SER A 299 -11.01 3.29 19.78
N MET A 300 -10.64 3.87 18.64
CA MET A 300 -10.17 3.14 17.47
C MET A 300 -8.68 3.42 17.19
N PHE A 301 -7.96 2.35 16.89
CA PHE A 301 -6.54 2.30 16.56
C PHE A 301 -6.34 1.42 15.32
N GLY A 302 -5.33 1.72 14.51
CA GLY A 302 -4.92 0.90 13.37
C GLY A 302 -5.93 0.83 12.23
N SER A 303 -6.94 1.70 12.21
CA SER A 303 -7.96 1.73 11.15
C SER A 303 -7.69 2.85 10.15
N ARG A 304 -7.38 2.49 8.90
CA ARG A 304 -6.93 3.46 7.89
C ARG A 304 -7.58 3.25 6.53
N LEU A 305 -7.70 4.35 5.79
CA LEU A 305 -8.01 4.33 4.36
C LEU A 305 -6.80 4.89 3.61
N VAL A 306 -6.26 4.13 2.65
CA VAL A 306 -4.98 4.43 2.00
C VAL A 306 -5.07 4.20 0.50
N ASP A 307 -4.56 5.12 -0.31
CA ASP A 307 -4.51 4.99 -1.78
C ASP A 307 -5.89 4.82 -2.45
N LEU A 308 -6.90 5.54 -1.96
CA LEU A 308 -8.29 5.43 -2.40
C LEU A 308 -8.84 6.74 -2.98
N HIS A 309 -9.71 6.62 -3.98
CA HIS A 309 -10.63 7.67 -4.41
C HIS A 309 -12.04 7.29 -3.95
N ILE A 310 -12.63 8.06 -3.05
CA ILE A 310 -13.96 7.80 -2.47
C ILE A 310 -14.94 8.82 -3.05
N ASP A 311 -15.84 8.34 -3.90
CA ASP A 311 -16.83 9.16 -4.62
C ASP A 311 -18.25 8.85 -4.16
N MET A 312 -18.83 9.77 -3.40
CA MET A 312 -20.20 9.63 -2.90
C MET A 312 -21.26 10.06 -3.92
N ARG A 313 -20.88 10.70 -5.05
CA ARG A 313 -21.77 11.08 -6.16
C ARG A 313 -23.07 11.79 -5.76
N GLY A 314 -23.04 12.56 -4.68
CA GLY A 314 -24.18 13.26 -4.09
C GLY A 314 -25.26 12.34 -3.50
N LYS A 315 -24.95 11.07 -3.26
CA LYS A 315 -25.90 10.04 -2.80
C LYS A 315 -26.02 10.01 -1.27
N GLY A 316 -27.04 9.30 -0.80
CA GLY A 316 -27.37 9.17 0.62
C GLY A 316 -28.23 10.33 1.14
N ALA A 317 -28.31 10.44 2.46
CA ALA A 317 -29.10 11.46 3.12
C ALA A 317 -28.50 12.87 2.92
N ALA A 318 -29.29 13.92 3.15
CA ALA A 318 -28.80 15.30 3.16
C ALA A 318 -27.69 15.55 4.21
N ALA A 319 -27.63 14.72 5.26
CA ALA A 319 -26.54 14.73 6.23
C ALA A 319 -25.33 13.86 5.83
N GLY A 320 -25.30 13.39 4.57
CA GLY A 320 -24.36 12.43 4.04
C GLY A 320 -22.90 12.89 4.11
N ARG A 321 -22.02 11.95 4.46
CA ARG A 321 -20.57 12.15 4.47
C ARG A 321 -19.81 11.01 3.83
N CYS A 322 -18.68 11.28 3.18
CA CYS A 322 -17.85 10.19 2.66
C CYS A 322 -17.38 9.29 3.82
N ILE A 323 -16.91 9.90 4.91
CA ILE A 323 -16.40 9.17 6.07
C ILE A 323 -16.97 9.76 7.36
N PHE A 324 -17.56 8.89 8.17
CA PHE A 324 -17.92 9.19 9.55
C PHE A 324 -17.06 8.39 10.51
N SER A 325 -16.27 9.08 11.31
CA SER A 325 -15.45 8.49 12.37
C SER A 325 -15.97 8.92 13.73
N GLN A 326 -16.33 7.94 14.55
CA GLN A 326 -16.68 8.24 15.93
C GLN A 326 -15.46 8.37 16.83
N ALA A 327 -14.43 7.55 16.60
CA ALA A 327 -13.36 7.34 17.57
C ALA A 327 -11.99 7.08 16.96
N TRP A 328 -11.74 7.47 15.71
CA TRP A 328 -10.39 7.38 15.14
C TRP A 328 -9.38 8.20 15.91
N GLN A 329 -8.34 7.52 16.33
CA GLN A 329 -7.21 8.09 17.04
C GLN A 329 -5.90 7.42 16.60
N GLU A 330 -4.81 8.15 16.81
CA GLU A 330 -3.40 7.81 16.65
C GLU A 330 -3.06 7.15 15.32
N THR A 331 -3.11 5.83 15.29
CA THR A 331 -2.73 4.99 14.15
C THR A 331 -3.85 4.88 13.14
N CYS A 332 -4.99 5.52 13.36
CA CYS A 332 -6.05 5.69 12.37
C CYS A 332 -5.74 6.81 11.36
N GLY A 333 -6.63 7.02 10.38
CA GLY A 333 -6.61 8.20 9.52
C GLY A 333 -6.55 7.89 8.02
N LEU A 334 -6.14 8.90 7.25
CA LEU A 334 -6.14 8.89 5.79
C LEU A 334 -4.73 9.11 5.24
N GLU A 335 -4.37 8.40 4.18
CA GLU A 335 -3.09 8.59 3.48
C GLU A 335 -3.27 8.43 1.97
N ARG A 336 -2.97 9.47 1.19
CA ARG A 336 -3.19 9.49 -0.28
C ARG A 336 -4.64 9.12 -0.61
N VAL A 337 -5.59 9.88 -0.06
CA VAL A 337 -7.03 9.66 -0.27
C VAL A 337 -7.67 10.90 -0.90
N THR A 338 -8.54 10.68 -1.89
CA THR A 338 -9.43 11.71 -2.43
C THR A 338 -10.86 11.46 -1.97
N LEU A 339 -11.55 12.49 -1.48
CA LEU A 339 -12.97 12.46 -1.11
C LEU A 339 -13.75 13.40 -2.03
N ILE A 340 -14.83 12.94 -2.64
CA ILE A 340 -15.61 13.76 -3.58
C ILE A 340 -17.11 13.50 -3.50
N GLY A 341 -17.89 14.53 -3.82
CA GLY A 341 -19.32 14.38 -4.07
C GLY A 341 -20.14 14.08 -2.83
N PHE A 342 -19.70 14.51 -1.64
CA PHE A 342 -20.47 14.32 -0.41
C PHE A 342 -21.58 15.39 -0.23
N PRO A 343 -22.77 15.02 0.29
CA PRO A 343 -23.83 15.99 0.55
C PRO A 343 -23.50 17.04 1.62
N LYS A 344 -22.81 16.64 2.70
CA LYS A 344 -22.55 17.51 3.87
C LYS A 344 -21.08 17.61 4.25
N PHE A 345 -20.39 16.48 4.45
CA PHE A 345 -18.99 16.46 4.89
C PHE A 345 -18.13 15.46 4.12
N GLY A 346 -16.88 15.80 3.83
CA GLY A 346 -15.92 14.81 3.33
C GLY A 346 -15.57 13.84 4.45
N LEU A 347 -15.01 14.38 5.53
CA LEU A 347 -14.70 13.64 6.76
C LEU A 347 -15.39 14.32 7.95
N GLU A 348 -16.09 13.54 8.77
CA GLU A 348 -16.59 13.98 10.07
C GLU A 348 -16.00 13.13 11.20
N CYS A 349 -15.46 13.80 12.23
CA CYS A 349 -14.97 13.18 13.47
C CYS A 349 -15.84 13.65 14.65
N SER A 350 -16.52 12.74 15.38
CA SER A 350 -17.51 13.11 16.40
C SER A 350 -17.10 13.03 17.86
N ASP A 351 -16.63 11.88 18.36
CA ASP A 351 -16.75 11.57 19.81
C ASP A 351 -15.41 11.27 20.50
N GLY A 352 -14.41 10.76 19.77
CA GLY A 352 -13.16 10.26 20.33
C GLY A 352 -13.31 8.91 21.05
N TYR A 353 -14.24 8.77 22.00
CA TYR A 353 -14.41 7.65 22.94
C TYR A 353 -13.09 7.22 23.64
N GLY A 354 -13.04 7.26 24.97
CA GLY A 354 -11.87 6.85 25.76
C GLY A 354 -10.77 7.91 25.93
N GLY A 355 -10.88 9.07 25.28
CA GLY A 355 -9.99 10.21 25.48
C GLY A 355 -9.80 11.05 24.23
N ALA A 356 -9.15 12.21 24.38
CA ALA A 356 -8.77 13.06 23.27
C ALA A 356 -7.31 12.78 22.89
N ALA A 357 -7.07 12.44 21.63
CA ALA A 357 -5.74 12.07 21.15
C ALA A 357 -5.45 12.71 19.78
N TYR A 358 -4.42 12.21 19.12
CA TYR A 358 -3.92 12.69 17.84
C TYR A 358 -4.60 11.96 16.67
N LEU A 359 -4.88 12.61 15.54
CA LEU A 359 -5.36 11.95 14.30
C LEU A 359 -4.58 12.47 13.08
N PRO A 360 -3.75 11.64 12.42
CA PRO A 360 -3.01 12.04 11.24
C PRO A 360 -3.80 11.87 9.94
N LEU A 361 -3.75 12.89 9.08
CA LEU A 361 -4.16 12.85 7.68
C LEU A 361 -2.98 13.27 6.81
N LYS A 362 -2.74 12.55 5.71
CA LYS A 362 -1.58 12.81 4.85
C LYS A 362 -1.93 12.74 3.37
N ASP A 363 -1.44 13.71 2.60
CA ASP A 363 -1.58 13.78 1.14
C ASP A 363 -3.05 13.57 0.71
N ILE A 364 -3.98 14.36 1.27
CA ILE A 364 -5.41 14.20 1.00
C ILE A 364 -5.95 15.27 0.05
N GLU A 365 -7.00 14.91 -0.67
CA GLU A 365 -7.77 15.84 -1.50
C GLU A 365 -9.26 15.73 -1.19
N ILE A 366 -9.96 16.86 -1.12
CA ILE A 366 -11.38 16.90 -0.82
C ILE A 366 -12.08 17.86 -1.79
N PHE A 367 -13.05 17.34 -2.53
CA PHE A 367 -13.81 18.07 -3.55
C PHE A 367 -15.30 18.11 -3.16
N GLY A 368 -15.71 19.18 -2.48
CA GLY A 368 -17.07 19.35 -1.96
C GLY A 368 -18.11 19.76 -3.01
N GLY A 369 -17.68 20.26 -4.17
CA GLY A 369 -18.60 20.91 -5.12
C GLY A 369 -19.27 20.00 -6.16
N ASN A 370 -19.05 18.68 -6.11
CA ASN A 370 -19.57 17.71 -7.10
C ASN A 370 -20.81 16.92 -6.64
N SER A 371 -21.49 17.33 -5.55
CA SER A 371 -22.69 16.65 -5.02
C SER A 371 -24.02 17.22 -5.49
N GLY A 372 -24.02 18.40 -6.14
CA GLY A 372 -25.27 19.12 -6.48
C GLY A 372 -25.96 19.79 -5.27
N THR A 373 -25.35 19.71 -4.09
CA THR A 373 -25.82 20.32 -2.83
C THR A 373 -24.67 21.09 -2.17
N ALA A 374 -24.93 22.23 -1.53
CA ALA A 374 -23.91 22.97 -0.80
C ALA A 374 -23.41 22.17 0.42
N PRO A 375 -22.18 21.61 0.40
CA PRO A 375 -21.63 20.90 1.56
C PRO A 375 -21.46 21.90 2.71
N ALA A 376 -21.36 21.43 3.94
CA ALA A 376 -21.12 22.29 5.11
C ALA A 376 -19.62 22.46 5.40
N ALA A 377 -18.83 21.39 5.24
CA ALA A 377 -17.38 21.47 5.33
C ALA A 377 -16.66 20.35 4.57
N GLY A 378 -15.40 20.55 4.19
CA GLY A 378 -14.54 19.45 3.73
C GLY A 378 -14.23 18.47 4.88
N ILE A 379 -13.71 19.01 5.98
CA ILE A 379 -13.45 18.27 7.22
C ILE A 379 -14.21 18.93 8.37
N ARG A 380 -14.91 18.13 9.15
CA ARG A 380 -15.59 18.54 10.38
C ARG A 380 -15.05 17.76 11.57
N VAL A 381 -14.47 18.49 12.52
CA VAL A 381 -14.23 17.98 13.87
C VAL A 381 -15.28 18.61 14.77
N ASN A 382 -16.16 17.77 15.32
CA ASN A 382 -17.09 18.20 16.35
C ASN A 382 -16.32 18.38 17.67
N GLN A 383 -17.01 18.35 18.80
CA GLN A 383 -16.38 18.45 20.11
C GLN A 383 -15.90 17.07 20.57
N ILE A 384 -14.64 16.72 20.27
CA ILE A 384 -14.05 15.47 20.76
C ILE A 384 -13.55 15.65 22.20
N SER A 385 -12.96 16.81 22.49
CA SER A 385 -12.63 17.19 23.86
C SER A 385 -13.25 18.53 24.22
N GLN A 386 -13.45 18.77 25.52
CA GLN A 386 -13.92 20.06 26.02
C GLN A 386 -12.78 21.05 26.31
N VAL A 387 -11.52 20.60 26.19
CA VAL A 387 -10.34 21.33 26.69
C VAL A 387 -9.26 21.54 25.62
N GLY A 388 -9.53 21.29 24.34
CA GLY A 388 -8.53 21.46 23.28
C GLY A 388 -7.60 20.27 23.07
N GLY A 389 -7.88 19.12 23.70
CA GLY A 389 -6.96 17.99 23.80
C GLY A 389 -6.86 17.12 22.54
N PHE A 390 -7.87 17.08 21.67
CA PHE A 390 -7.78 16.32 20.43
C PHE A 390 -6.96 17.12 19.42
N VAL A 391 -6.08 16.44 18.69
CA VAL A 391 -5.20 17.07 17.69
C VAL A 391 -5.47 16.44 16.33
N LEU A 392 -6.13 17.18 15.44
CA LEU A 392 -6.13 16.87 14.01
C LEU A 392 -4.80 17.31 13.41
N SER A 393 -4.05 16.38 12.83
CA SER A 393 -2.75 16.64 12.22
C SER A 393 -2.80 16.39 10.73
N ILE A 394 -2.49 17.42 9.93
CA ILE A 394 -2.58 17.33 8.46
C ILE A 394 -1.22 17.63 7.82
N ASP A 395 -0.73 16.68 7.03
CA ASP A 395 0.47 16.79 6.22
C ASP A 395 0.07 16.77 4.73
N GLY A 396 -0.13 17.94 4.15
CA GLY A 396 -0.54 18.08 2.75
C GLY A 396 -2.04 17.85 2.54
N ALA A 397 -2.78 18.92 2.25
CA ALA A 397 -4.18 18.81 1.86
C ALA A 397 -4.61 19.90 0.87
N THR A 398 -5.37 19.49 -0.14
CA THR A 398 -6.11 20.40 -1.02
C THR A 398 -7.60 20.20 -0.79
N ILE A 399 -8.31 21.27 -0.40
CA ILE A 399 -9.74 21.23 -0.14
C ILE A 399 -10.42 22.27 -1.02
N THR A 400 -11.38 21.84 -1.83
CA THR A 400 -12.07 22.71 -2.77
C THR A 400 -13.58 22.53 -2.77
N GLY A 401 -14.31 23.63 -2.98
CA GLY A 401 -15.69 23.61 -3.46
C GLY A 401 -15.75 23.49 -4.98
N SER A 402 -16.79 24.04 -5.59
CA SER A 402 -16.90 24.28 -7.04
C SER A 402 -17.45 25.68 -7.32
N PRO A 403 -17.37 26.17 -8.57
CA PRO A 403 -17.94 27.48 -8.94
C PRO A 403 -19.44 27.61 -8.66
N THR A 404 -20.19 26.51 -8.73
CA THR A 404 -21.65 26.50 -8.50
C THR A 404 -22.00 26.19 -7.06
N THR A 405 -21.09 25.55 -6.33
CA THR A 405 -21.34 25.00 -5.01
C THR A 405 -20.09 25.17 -4.14
N GLN A 406 -19.92 26.38 -3.60
CA GLN A 406 -18.81 26.66 -2.70
C GLN A 406 -18.94 25.89 -1.39
N CYS A 407 -17.79 25.57 -0.79
CA CYS A 407 -17.74 24.97 0.52
C CYS A 407 -17.66 26.06 1.60
N PRO A 408 -18.59 26.17 2.56
CA PRO A 408 -18.54 27.20 3.59
C PRO A 408 -17.28 27.12 4.47
N ALA A 409 -16.81 25.90 4.77
CA ALA A 409 -15.58 25.70 5.52
C ALA A 409 -14.72 24.59 4.91
N GLY A 410 -13.43 24.84 4.68
CA GLY A 410 -12.52 23.77 4.28
C GLY A 410 -12.34 22.78 5.43
N ILE A 411 -11.95 23.30 6.59
CA ILE A 411 -11.80 22.59 7.86
C ILE A 411 -12.56 23.34 8.94
N SER A 412 -13.46 22.66 9.65
CA SER A 412 -14.20 23.23 10.78
C SER A 412 -13.86 22.49 12.07
N MET A 413 -13.31 23.22 13.05
CA MET A 413 -12.88 22.71 14.35
C MET A 413 -13.73 23.30 15.48
N ILE A 414 -14.19 22.46 16.41
CA ILE A 414 -14.86 22.89 17.65
C ILE A 414 -14.13 22.32 18.87
N ASN A 415 -13.69 23.18 19.78
CA ASN A 415 -13.09 22.83 21.08
C ASN A 415 -11.77 22.04 21.04
N ASP A 416 -11.16 21.85 19.86
CA ASP A 416 -10.01 21.00 19.66
C ASP A 416 -8.93 21.65 18.76
N THR A 417 -7.78 21.00 18.68
CA THR A 417 -6.56 21.56 18.12
C THR A 417 -6.30 21.07 16.69
N LEU A 418 -5.91 21.98 15.81
CA LEU A 418 -5.42 21.69 14.46
C LEU A 418 -3.92 21.96 14.41
N VAL A 419 -3.15 20.99 13.92
CA VAL A 419 -1.75 21.15 13.49
C VAL A 419 -1.67 20.79 12.02
N ALA A 420 -1.18 21.69 11.18
CA ALA A 420 -1.14 21.42 9.74
C ALA A 420 0.10 21.99 9.05
N LYS A 421 0.42 21.41 7.89
CA LYS A 421 1.39 21.97 6.94
C LYS A 421 0.96 21.65 5.51
N GLY A 422 1.18 22.59 4.60
CA GLY A 422 0.85 22.43 3.18
C GLY A 422 -0.66 22.37 2.92
N LEU A 423 -1.42 23.35 3.44
CA LEU A 423 -2.85 23.48 3.14
C LEU A 423 -3.09 24.34 1.90
N HIS A 424 -4.03 23.93 1.06
CA HIS A 424 -4.52 24.70 -0.08
C HIS A 424 -6.05 24.72 -0.12
N PHE A 425 -6.62 25.90 -0.40
CA PHE A 425 -8.06 26.12 -0.47
C PHE A 425 -8.49 26.82 -1.76
N GLU A 426 -9.61 26.36 -2.32
CA GLU A 426 -10.22 26.90 -3.53
C GLU A 426 -11.76 26.78 -3.50
N TYR A 427 -12.51 27.78 -3.96
CA TYR A 427 -13.98 27.82 -3.85
C TYR A 427 -14.49 27.53 -2.42
N VAL A 428 -13.79 28.06 -1.42
CA VAL A 428 -14.13 27.90 0.01
C VAL A 428 -14.36 29.26 0.64
N ASP A 429 -15.46 29.45 1.36
CA ASP A 429 -15.74 30.73 2.04
C ASP A 429 -14.71 30.99 3.15
N ASP A 430 -14.45 30.00 4.02
CA ASP A 430 -13.37 30.06 5.02
C ASP A 430 -12.53 28.77 5.01
N GLY A 431 -11.22 28.87 4.77
CA GLY A 431 -10.30 27.73 4.71
C GLY A 431 -10.31 26.90 5.99
N VAL A 432 -9.94 27.52 7.11
CA VAL A 432 -10.01 26.91 8.45
C VAL A 432 -10.88 27.77 9.36
N VAL A 433 -11.89 27.16 9.98
CA VAL A 433 -12.75 27.79 10.99
C VAL A 433 -12.51 27.14 12.34
N GLY A 434 -12.02 27.92 13.32
CA GLY A 434 -11.83 27.47 14.70
C GLY A 434 -12.87 28.08 15.64
N ALA A 435 -13.48 27.28 16.51
CA ALA A 435 -14.39 27.75 17.55
C ALA A 435 -14.11 27.04 18.89
N GLY A 436 -14.43 27.69 20.00
CA GLY A 436 -14.25 27.11 21.34
C GLY A 436 -12.80 27.06 21.83
N VAL A 437 -12.49 26.09 22.68
CA VAL A 437 -11.14 25.83 23.22
C VAL A 437 -10.25 25.16 22.16
N GLY A 438 -8.93 25.12 22.32
CA GLY A 438 -8.02 24.46 21.37
C GLY A 438 -7.30 25.44 20.43
N SER A 439 -6.19 24.99 19.83
CA SER A 439 -5.29 25.85 19.07
C SER A 439 -5.26 25.53 17.59
N ILE A 440 -4.94 26.51 16.75
CA ILE A 440 -4.69 26.32 15.32
C ILE A 440 -3.21 26.65 15.07
N SER A 441 -2.44 25.68 14.62
CA SER A 441 -1.02 25.85 14.27
C SER A 441 -0.77 25.35 12.84
N ILE A 442 -0.43 26.25 11.92
CA ILE A 442 -0.29 25.93 10.50
C ILE A 442 1.08 26.41 10.00
N ASP A 443 1.88 25.54 9.38
CA ASP A 443 3.20 25.90 8.86
C ASP A 443 3.14 26.63 7.51
N THR A 444 2.24 26.19 6.62
CA THR A 444 2.08 26.73 5.27
C THR A 444 0.61 26.59 4.86
N ILE A 445 0.02 27.69 4.41
CA ILE A 445 -1.38 27.76 3.96
C ILE A 445 -1.51 28.68 2.77
N THR A 446 -2.25 28.22 1.77
CA THR A 446 -2.45 28.95 0.51
C THR A 446 -3.92 28.98 0.13
N GLY A 447 -4.33 30.07 -0.53
CA GLY A 447 -5.65 30.17 -1.16
C GLY A 447 -5.56 30.11 -2.69
N SER A 448 -6.62 30.54 -3.34
CA SER A 448 -6.73 30.61 -4.79
C SER A 448 -7.49 31.87 -5.24
N GLN A 449 -7.28 32.29 -6.49
CA GLN A 449 -8.07 33.32 -7.17
C GLN A 449 -9.50 32.85 -7.42
N ASN A 450 -9.70 31.54 -7.35
CA ASN A 450 -10.98 30.88 -7.47
C ASN A 450 -11.74 31.00 -6.14
N ASN A 451 -12.37 32.16 -5.94
CA ASN A 451 -13.27 32.56 -4.86
C ASN A 451 -13.00 31.91 -3.49
N THR A 452 -11.94 32.35 -2.83
CA THR A 452 -11.63 31.98 -1.44
C THR A 452 -11.83 33.18 -0.51
N GLY A 453 -12.57 33.03 0.58
CA GLY A 453 -12.75 34.12 1.55
C GLY A 453 -11.53 34.25 2.47
N SER A 454 -11.60 33.79 3.72
CA SER A 454 -10.45 33.88 4.64
C SER A 454 -9.69 32.56 4.71
N LEU A 455 -8.34 32.57 4.72
CA LEU A 455 -7.58 31.33 4.94
C LEU A 455 -7.83 30.75 6.33
N VAL A 456 -7.94 31.61 7.35
CA VAL A 456 -8.35 31.24 8.70
C VAL A 456 -9.39 32.21 9.25
N THR A 457 -10.47 31.69 9.83
CA THR A 457 -11.48 32.45 10.56
C THR A 457 -11.58 31.93 12.01
N LEU A 458 -11.29 32.79 12.97
CA LEU A 458 -11.53 32.54 14.39
C LEU A 458 -12.99 32.87 14.69
N GLY A 459 -13.78 31.85 15.02
CA GLY A 459 -15.17 31.98 15.42
C GLY A 459 -15.34 32.80 16.70
N ALA A 460 -16.55 33.32 16.92
CA ALA A 460 -16.83 34.24 18.04
C ALA A 460 -16.60 33.61 19.43
N SER A 461 -16.64 32.28 19.55
CA SER A 461 -16.37 31.53 20.78
C SER A 461 -14.93 31.01 20.89
N PHE A 462 -14.04 31.33 19.96
CA PHE A 462 -12.66 30.84 19.97
C PHE A 462 -11.87 31.44 21.14
N THR A 463 -11.15 30.60 21.89
CA THR A 463 -10.42 31.01 23.12
C THR A 463 -8.98 30.51 23.17
N GLY A 464 -8.52 29.76 22.17
CA GLY A 464 -7.15 29.24 22.14
C GLY A 464 -6.17 30.09 21.32
N GLY A 465 -5.06 29.46 20.92
CA GLY A 465 -3.99 30.13 20.19
C GLY A 465 -4.07 29.92 18.67
N LEU A 466 -3.73 30.94 17.90
CA LEU A 466 -3.43 30.82 16.47
C LEU A 466 -1.92 30.99 16.28
N ASN A 467 -1.32 30.17 15.44
CA ASN A 467 0.03 30.37 14.90
C ASN A 467 0.04 29.91 13.44
N ILE A 468 0.13 30.84 12.50
CA ILE A 468 0.27 30.52 11.08
C ILE A 468 1.65 30.97 10.64
N ARG A 469 2.38 30.15 9.90
CA ARG A 469 3.58 30.53 9.17
C ARG A 469 3.31 30.47 7.66
N ASN A 470 4.12 31.18 6.89
CA ASN A 470 4.15 31.13 5.42
C ASN A 470 2.76 31.14 4.76
N SER A 471 1.93 32.11 5.12
CA SER A 471 0.58 32.22 4.53
C SER A 471 0.59 33.08 3.28
N LEU A 472 -0.01 32.58 2.21
CA LEU A 472 -0.15 33.27 0.94
C LEU A 472 -1.61 33.22 0.49
N THR A 473 -2.28 34.37 0.46
CA THR A 473 -3.69 34.43 0.03
C THR A 473 -3.88 33.95 -1.40
N ASN A 474 -2.94 34.27 -2.31
CA ASN A 474 -3.00 33.84 -3.71
C ASN A 474 -4.38 34.05 -4.35
N GLY A 475 -5.04 35.17 -4.03
CA GLY A 475 -6.40 35.50 -4.48
C GLY A 475 -7.49 35.36 -3.42
N ALA A 476 -7.22 34.72 -2.29
CA ALA A 476 -8.13 34.74 -1.13
C ALA A 476 -8.31 36.16 -0.58
N THR A 477 -9.47 36.42 0.03
CA THR A 477 -9.84 37.74 0.56
C THR A 477 -8.97 38.14 1.77
N ASN A 478 -8.77 37.22 2.73
CA ASN A 478 -8.03 37.49 3.96
C ASN A 478 -7.06 36.37 4.30
N HIS A 479 -5.94 36.71 4.94
CA HIS A 479 -5.09 35.72 5.62
C HIS A 479 -5.78 35.19 6.86
N ALA A 480 -6.28 36.08 7.70
CA ALA A 480 -6.98 35.71 8.93
C ALA A 480 -8.07 36.72 9.26
N LYS A 481 -9.18 36.22 9.82
CA LYS A 481 -10.30 37.02 10.34
C LYS A 481 -10.61 36.55 11.76
N SER A 482 -10.86 37.50 12.66
CA SER A 482 -11.35 37.21 14.01
C SER A 482 -12.78 37.73 14.18
N ASN A 483 -13.73 36.81 14.36
CA ASN A 483 -15.10 37.16 14.73
C ASN A 483 -15.25 37.48 16.23
N ILE A 484 -14.16 37.36 17.01
CA ILE A 484 -14.11 37.75 18.43
C ILE A 484 -13.98 39.28 18.54
N SER A 485 -13.02 39.85 17.81
CA SER A 485 -12.70 41.29 17.87
C SER A 485 -13.11 42.06 16.62
N GLY A 486 -13.49 41.37 15.54
CA GLY A 486 -13.69 41.96 14.22
C GLY A 486 -12.39 42.23 13.45
N ALA A 487 -11.22 41.89 14.01
CA ALA A 487 -9.92 42.14 13.37
C ALA A 487 -9.73 41.29 12.11
N VAL A 488 -9.07 41.86 11.09
CA VAL A 488 -8.80 41.22 9.80
C VAL A 488 -7.36 41.49 9.37
N ILE A 489 -6.69 40.47 8.86
CA ILE A 489 -5.44 40.59 8.10
C ILE A 489 -5.80 40.39 6.63
N PRO A 490 -5.93 41.49 5.85
CA PRO A 490 -6.42 41.42 4.47
C PRO A 490 -5.35 40.91 3.51
N SER A 491 -5.76 40.48 2.32
CA SER A 491 -4.85 40.05 1.25
C SER A 491 -3.84 41.11 0.79
N THR A 492 -4.17 42.38 0.94
CA THR A 492 -3.27 43.51 0.64
C THR A 492 -2.03 43.56 1.53
N ALA A 493 -2.00 42.80 2.64
CA ALA A 493 -0.82 42.66 3.48
C ALA A 493 0.31 41.86 2.81
N GLY A 494 0.05 41.21 1.66
CA GLY A 494 1.02 40.34 0.99
C GLY A 494 1.31 39.07 1.77
N MET A 495 2.27 38.26 1.31
CA MET A 495 2.63 37.02 2.00
C MET A 495 3.02 37.29 3.48
N GLN A 496 2.40 36.58 4.41
CA GLN A 496 2.70 36.74 5.84
C GLN A 496 3.65 35.63 6.30
N PRO A 497 4.85 35.98 6.81
CA PRO A 497 5.79 34.99 7.33
C PRO A 497 5.29 34.36 8.64
N GLN A 498 4.56 35.13 9.46
CA GLN A 498 3.97 34.63 10.69
C GLN A 498 2.73 35.45 11.11
N ILE A 499 1.70 34.77 11.62
CA ILE A 499 0.50 35.36 12.25
C ILE A 499 0.29 34.65 13.59
N VAL A 500 0.05 35.41 14.67
CA VAL A 500 -0.20 34.85 16.02
C VAL A 500 -1.46 35.46 16.64
N TYR A 501 -2.27 34.64 17.32
CA TYR A 501 -3.43 35.08 18.11
C TYR A 501 -3.54 34.31 19.46
N PRO A 502 -4.05 34.92 20.55
CA PRO A 502 -4.12 36.37 20.73
C PRO A 502 -2.74 36.93 20.43
N ASP A 503 -2.69 38.11 19.83
CA ASP A 503 -1.41 38.77 19.68
C ASP A 503 -0.84 38.90 21.09
N LYS A 504 0.16 38.07 21.43
CA LYS A 504 0.82 38.12 22.74
C LYS A 504 1.67 39.40 22.87
N GLY A 505 1.45 40.34 21.95
CA GLY A 505 2.30 41.45 21.66
C GLY A 505 3.53 40.94 20.94
N GLN A 506 3.51 40.95 19.60
CA GLN A 506 4.44 41.90 19.02
C GLN A 506 3.97 43.25 19.54
N SER A 507 4.48 43.67 20.70
CA SER A 507 3.99 44.89 21.32
C SER A 507 3.98 45.96 20.25
N SER A 508 2.98 46.83 20.22
CA SER A 508 2.91 47.99 19.32
C SER A 508 4.17 48.90 19.32
N ALA A 509 5.22 48.55 20.09
CA ALA A 509 6.55 49.14 20.10
C ALA A 509 7.68 48.28 19.49
N LEU A 510 7.41 47.16 18.80
CA LEU A 510 8.42 46.60 17.91
C LEU A 510 8.40 47.42 16.63
N GLY A 511 9.51 48.11 16.36
CA GLY A 511 9.70 48.92 15.17
C GLY A 511 10.89 48.43 14.36
N TRP A 512 10.90 48.70 13.06
CA TRP A 512 12.07 48.50 12.20
C TRP A 512 12.19 49.69 11.25
N VAL A 513 13.42 50.03 10.88
CA VAL A 513 13.69 51.10 9.91
C VAL A 513 14.95 50.82 9.10
N ILE A 514 14.86 51.09 7.81
CA ILE A 514 15.97 51.12 6.85
C ILE A 514 16.06 52.55 6.36
N PHE A 515 17.22 53.18 6.51
CA PHE A 515 17.43 54.56 6.10
C PHE A 515 18.79 54.73 5.41
N ASP A 516 18.86 55.75 4.56
CA ASP A 516 20.08 56.19 3.95
C ASP A 516 20.88 57.05 4.95
N ALA A 517 22.00 56.50 5.40
CA ALA A 517 22.91 57.17 6.33
C ALA A 517 23.87 58.14 5.63
N SER A 518 23.82 58.27 4.29
CA SER A 518 24.88 58.89 3.50
C SER A 518 24.82 60.40 3.31
N ALA A 519 23.64 61.01 3.38
CA ALA A 519 23.46 62.35 2.81
C ALA A 519 22.68 63.34 3.70
N THR A 520 23.01 63.46 4.99
CA THR A 520 22.37 64.47 5.87
C THR A 520 23.34 65.18 6.80
N ALA A 521 23.14 66.49 6.98
CA ALA A 521 23.84 67.32 7.95
C ALA A 521 23.38 66.98 9.39
N ASP A 522 24.20 67.32 10.39
CA ASP A 522 23.79 67.17 11.79
C ASP A 522 22.52 67.99 12.06
N GLY A 523 21.52 67.36 12.67
CA GLY A 523 20.18 67.92 12.88
C GLY A 523 19.18 67.71 11.73
N ALA A 524 19.55 67.03 10.64
CA ALA A 524 18.65 66.74 9.52
C ALA A 524 18.06 65.32 9.56
N GLN A 525 16.86 65.17 8.97
CA GLN A 525 16.16 63.88 8.82
C GLN A 525 16.79 63.04 7.72
N CYS A 526 17.18 61.80 8.04
CA CYS A 526 17.68 60.82 7.08
C CYS A 526 16.56 60.36 6.13
N ALA A 527 16.93 60.12 4.87
CA ALA A 527 15.99 59.57 3.89
C ALA A 527 15.63 58.13 4.30
N ILE A 528 14.34 57.84 4.44
CA ILE A 528 13.85 56.53 4.83
C ILE A 528 13.64 55.70 3.57
N VAL A 529 14.24 54.51 3.55
CA VAL A 529 14.06 53.52 2.49
C VAL A 529 12.79 52.71 2.77
N ALA A 530 12.62 52.24 4.01
CA ALA A 530 11.43 51.53 4.47
C ALA A 530 11.35 51.53 6.01
N LYS A 531 10.14 51.44 6.59
CA LYS A 531 9.95 51.44 8.05
C LYS A 531 8.64 50.78 8.47
N SER A 532 8.55 50.40 9.74
CA SER A 532 7.29 50.07 10.41
C SER A 532 6.43 51.33 10.67
N ALA A 533 5.10 51.14 10.79
CA ALA A 533 4.14 52.24 10.91
C ALA A 533 4.34 53.11 12.17
N ASN A 534 4.89 52.53 13.23
CA ASN A 534 5.18 53.21 14.51
C ASN A 534 6.47 54.04 14.52
N ILE A 535 7.22 54.11 13.42
CA ILE A 535 8.39 54.99 13.26
C ILE A 535 7.97 56.25 12.49
N SER A 536 8.31 57.44 12.98
CA SER A 536 8.01 58.72 12.33
C SER A 536 9.18 59.29 11.54
N GLY A 537 10.42 58.97 11.93
CA GLY A 537 11.62 59.53 11.30
C GLY A 537 12.93 58.95 11.84
N VAL A 538 14.05 59.32 11.21
CA VAL A 538 15.40 59.06 11.72
C VAL A 538 16.18 60.37 11.60
N LEU A 539 16.65 60.89 12.74
CA LEU A 539 17.40 62.13 12.82
C LEU A 539 18.89 61.84 12.98
N LYS A 540 19.76 62.46 12.17
CA LYS A 540 21.20 62.45 12.42
C LYS A 540 21.52 63.48 13.51
N THR A 541 22.09 63.04 14.62
CA THR A 541 22.38 63.93 15.77
C THR A 541 23.85 64.32 15.87
N ALA A 542 24.73 63.51 15.30
CA ALA A 542 26.12 63.83 15.03
C ALA A 542 26.66 62.82 14.00
N ALA A 543 27.92 62.98 13.61
CA ALA A 543 28.61 61.94 12.85
C ALA A 543 28.57 60.56 13.55
N GLY A 544 28.14 59.55 12.80
CA GLY A 544 27.93 58.18 13.29
C GLY A 544 26.82 58.01 14.34
N LYS A 545 26.05 59.05 14.66
CA LYS A 545 24.99 59.03 15.68
C LYS A 545 23.63 59.34 15.07
N PHE A 546 22.73 58.36 15.17
CA PHE A 546 21.38 58.45 14.65
C PHE A 546 20.37 58.22 15.76
N THR A 547 19.23 58.90 15.64
CA THR A 547 18.12 58.85 16.57
C THR A 547 16.85 58.48 15.83
N VAL A 548 16.29 57.33 16.17
CA VAL A 548 15.01 56.89 15.62
C VAL A 548 13.87 57.57 16.38
N GLN A 549 12.91 58.14 15.65
CA GLN A 549 11.74 58.83 16.19
C GLN A 549 10.51 57.95 16.06
N TRP A 550 9.71 57.86 17.12
CA TRP A 550 8.47 57.09 17.16
C TRP A 550 7.24 57.95 16.83
N ALA A 551 6.20 57.33 16.27
CA ALA A 551 4.99 58.01 15.80
C ALA A 551 3.89 58.20 16.87
N TYR A 552 4.06 57.65 18.07
CA TYR A 552 3.06 57.72 19.16
C TYR A 552 3.69 58.14 20.50
N SER A 553 2.90 58.77 21.38
CA SER A 553 3.28 59.07 22.76
C SER A 553 3.08 57.84 23.66
N MET A 554 4.02 57.63 24.60
CA MET A 554 3.92 56.58 25.61
C MET A 554 2.84 56.93 26.65
N PRO A 555 2.05 55.95 27.13
CA PRO A 555 1.23 56.12 28.33
C PRO A 555 2.12 56.50 29.52
N SER A 556 1.67 57.46 30.33
CA SER A 556 2.36 57.90 31.56
C SER A 556 2.76 56.73 32.45
N GLY A 557 4.03 56.70 32.91
CA GLY A 557 4.51 55.80 33.96
C GLY A 557 5.08 54.44 33.53
N LYS A 558 5.27 54.16 32.24
CA LYS A 558 5.94 52.92 31.76
C LYS A 558 7.30 53.21 31.13
N SER A 559 8.32 52.43 31.49
CA SER A 559 9.64 52.42 30.85
C SER A 559 9.83 51.15 30.02
N ARG A 560 10.31 51.27 28.78
CA ARG A 560 10.74 50.12 27.95
C ARG A 560 12.25 49.95 28.03
N SER A 561 12.70 48.70 28.04
CA SER A 561 14.11 48.33 27.78
C SER A 561 14.19 47.84 26.34
N VAL A 562 14.93 48.54 25.49
CA VAL A 562 15.10 48.17 24.07
C VAL A 562 16.36 47.31 23.95
N GLY A 563 16.20 46.02 23.66
CA GLY A 563 17.30 45.10 23.32
C GLY A 563 17.45 44.99 21.82
N GLY A 564 18.13 45.95 21.18
CA GLY A 564 18.37 45.89 19.73
C GLY A 564 19.47 44.89 19.36
N GLY A 565 19.26 44.13 18.28
CA GLY A 565 20.30 43.38 17.57
C GLY A 565 20.47 43.97 16.16
N MET A 566 21.71 44.12 15.70
CA MET A 566 22.02 44.67 14.37
C MET A 566 22.89 43.70 13.58
N THR A 567 22.53 43.47 12.32
CA THR A 567 23.38 42.83 11.30
C THR A 567 23.69 43.86 10.22
N ASN A 568 24.97 44.16 10.02
CA ASN A 568 25.43 44.91 8.85
C ASN A 568 25.61 43.91 7.69
N LEU A 569 25.19 44.28 6.48
CA LEU A 569 25.34 43.42 5.30
C LEU A 569 26.82 43.21 4.92
N ASP A 570 27.74 44.07 5.39
CA ASP A 570 29.15 44.07 4.95
C ASP A 570 30.23 44.14 6.04
N ASN A 571 29.93 44.02 7.35
CA ASN A 571 31.00 44.03 8.36
C ASN A 571 30.62 43.38 9.71
N THR A 572 31.54 42.60 10.31
CA THR A 572 31.32 41.68 11.44
C THR A 572 31.39 42.33 12.85
N ASP A 573 31.46 43.65 12.98
CA ASP A 573 31.54 44.31 14.29
C ASP A 573 30.18 44.54 14.97
N PRO A 574 30.05 44.26 16.29
CA PRO A 574 28.83 44.52 17.04
C PRO A 574 28.59 46.02 17.29
N ILE A 575 27.36 46.47 17.03
CA ILE A 575 26.89 47.86 17.25
C ILE A 575 26.04 47.89 18.54
N LYS A 576 26.32 48.84 19.45
CA LYS A 576 25.64 48.94 20.75
C LYS A 576 24.51 49.97 20.68
N VAL A 577 23.31 49.55 21.07
CA VAL A 577 22.13 50.41 21.23
C VAL A 577 22.03 50.83 22.70
N THR A 578 21.91 52.14 22.97
CA THR A 578 21.74 52.65 24.35
C THR A 578 20.44 53.44 24.44
N HIS A 579 19.59 53.08 25.41
CA HIS A 579 18.34 53.76 25.72
C HIS A 579 18.57 54.80 26.82
N THR A 580 18.34 56.08 26.52
CA THR A 580 18.38 57.18 27.50
C THR A 580 16.95 57.69 27.69
N GLY A 581 16.22 57.08 28.63
CA GLY A 581 14.78 57.29 28.78
C GLY A 581 14.37 58.67 29.31
N SER A 582 13.21 59.15 28.85
CA SER A 582 12.38 60.22 29.46
C SER A 582 10.92 60.00 29.01
N THR A 583 9.96 60.24 29.91
CA THR A 583 8.52 59.94 29.76
C THR A 583 7.74 60.96 28.91
N GLN A 584 8.39 61.64 27.95
CA GLN A 584 7.73 62.61 27.08
C GLN A 584 7.57 62.07 25.65
N ALA A 585 6.65 62.66 24.87
CA ALA A 585 6.56 62.40 23.44
C ALA A 585 7.96 62.59 22.81
N SER A 586 8.36 61.67 21.93
CA SER A 586 9.72 61.53 21.37
C SER A 586 10.72 60.73 22.22
N GLU A 587 10.46 59.43 22.43
CA GLU A 587 11.53 58.52 22.88
C GLU A 587 12.64 58.45 21.82
N LEU A 588 13.90 58.61 22.24
CA LEU A 588 15.06 58.67 21.36
C LEU A 588 15.95 57.46 21.61
N VAL A 589 16.07 56.57 20.62
CA VAL A 589 17.00 55.44 20.67
C VAL A 589 18.26 55.81 19.92
N GLN A 590 19.40 55.84 20.62
CA GLN A 590 20.68 56.18 20.03
C GLN A 590 21.46 54.93 19.63
N VAL A 591 21.92 54.92 18.38
CA VAL A 591 22.73 53.84 17.79
C VAL A 591 24.19 54.29 17.68
N ARG A 592 25.15 53.47 18.15
CA ARG A 592 26.60 53.76 18.11
C ARG A 592 27.44 52.52 17.75
N ARG A 593 28.40 52.63 16.81
CA ARG A 593 29.41 51.58 16.54
C ARG A 593 30.66 51.81 17.40
N LYS A 594 31.31 50.74 17.86
CA LYS A 594 32.61 50.78 18.54
C LYS A 594 33.72 50.79 17.47
N SER A 595 34.49 51.86 17.34
CA SER A 595 35.79 51.80 16.66
C SER A 595 36.80 51.14 17.60
N SER A 596 37.78 50.43 17.06
CA SER A 596 38.83 49.71 17.81
C SER A 596 39.78 50.63 18.57
N ASP A 597 39.63 51.95 18.44
CA ASP A 597 40.42 52.94 19.14
C ASP A 597 39.52 53.86 19.98
N THR A 598 40.00 54.30 21.13
CA THR A 598 39.24 54.98 22.20
C THR A 598 38.62 56.34 21.83
N THR A 599 38.72 56.75 20.56
CA THR A 599 38.14 57.95 19.98
C THR A 599 37.10 57.61 18.89
N TRP A 600 35.90 58.18 19.05
CA TRP A 600 34.75 58.02 18.15
C TRP A 600 35.00 58.80 16.84
N GLY A 601 35.20 58.12 15.70
CA GLY A 601 35.48 58.72 14.39
C GLY A 601 34.38 58.50 13.34
N ASP A 602 34.43 59.32 12.29
CA ASP A 602 33.42 59.46 11.21
C ASP A 602 33.39 58.29 10.21
N TYR A 603 32.24 58.14 9.53
CA TYR A 603 31.82 56.96 8.74
C TYR A 603 31.87 57.19 7.21
N ASP A 604 32.05 56.10 6.45
CA ASP A 604 31.77 55.96 5.00
C ASP A 604 30.44 55.17 4.76
N PRO A 605 29.38 55.81 4.25
CA PRO A 605 28.00 55.33 4.35
C PRO A 605 27.40 54.55 3.18
N GLN A 606 27.12 53.26 3.44
CA GLN A 606 26.20 52.46 2.63
C GLN A 606 25.23 51.68 3.54
N ARG A 607 23.95 52.12 3.52
CA ARG A 607 22.69 51.50 4.02
C ARG A 607 22.74 50.73 5.35
N LEU A 608 22.05 51.26 6.37
CA LEU A 608 21.91 50.62 7.69
C LEU A 608 20.52 49.99 7.88
N SER A 609 20.47 48.76 8.42
CA SER A 609 19.24 48.08 8.85
C SER A 609 19.19 47.95 10.38
N LEU A 610 18.07 48.31 11.00
CA LEU A 610 17.85 48.18 12.44
C LEU A 610 16.57 47.41 12.74
N GLN A 611 16.70 46.33 13.51
CA GLN A 611 15.59 45.57 14.08
C GLN A 611 15.65 45.65 15.60
N PHE A 612 14.57 46.10 16.22
CA PHE A 612 14.45 46.14 17.67
C PHE A 612 13.74 44.88 18.15
N PHE A 613 14.41 44.10 19.00
CA PHE A 613 13.81 42.97 19.69
C PHE A 613 13.48 43.39 21.12
N GLY A 614 12.28 43.08 21.56
CA GLY A 614 11.76 43.48 22.85
C GLY A 614 11.14 42.29 23.54
N ASP A 615 11.97 41.31 23.88
CA ASP A 615 11.53 40.17 24.68
C ASP A 615 11.58 40.57 26.15
N ARG A 616 10.42 40.94 26.70
CA ARG A 616 10.01 40.69 28.11
C ARG A 616 8.66 41.33 28.39
N LEU A 617 7.66 40.47 28.56
CA LEU A 617 6.74 40.54 29.69
C LEU A 617 6.98 39.30 30.55
#